data_AF-A0A7S1YA35-F1
#
_entry.id   AF-A0A7S1YA35-F1
#
_cell.length_a   1.000
_cell.length_b   1.000
_cell.length_c   1.000
_cell.angle_alpha   90.00
_cell.angle_beta   90.00
_cell.angle_gamma   90.00
#
_symmetry.space_group_name_H-M   'P 1'
#
loop_
_entity.id
_entity.type
_entity.pdbx_description
1 polymer ?
#
loop_
_entity_poly.entity_id
_entity_poly.type
_entity_poly.pdbx_seq_one_letter_code
_entity_poly.pdbx_strand_id
1 'polypeptide(L)'
;QQQQQQQSHLDIIRAQTFSGAFTPKALGNERAASLRSTMPSSLAGHEKLASISDNVWATLLVLVLLAQSYARERASWQLVADKARAWLRSSLASAGISRQESGQFLGTWEDEARKVVKGW
;
A
#
# COMPACT_ATOMS: atom_id res chain seq x y z
N GLN A 1 20.04 -2.01 24.50
CA GLN A 1 19.85 -2.06 23.04
C GLN A 1 18.39 -2.41 22.79
N GLN A 2 17.55 -1.44 22.42
CA GLN A 2 16.18 -1.73 22.01
C GLN A 2 16.25 -2.32 20.60
N GLN A 3 16.01 -3.62 20.46
CA GLN A 3 15.67 -4.19 19.17
C GLN A 3 14.33 -3.57 18.77
N GLN A 4 14.33 -2.66 17.80
CA GLN A 4 13.12 -2.30 17.07
C GLN A 4 12.56 -3.61 16.52
N GLN A 5 11.48 -4.11 17.12
CA GLN A 5 10.78 -5.29 16.61
C GLN A 5 10.26 -4.94 15.22
N GLN A 6 10.95 -5.42 14.19
CA GLN A 6 10.40 -5.41 12.84
C GLN A 6 9.08 -6.18 12.88
N GLN A 7 8.00 -5.51 12.49
CA GLN A 7 6.68 -6.12 12.38
C GLN A 7 6.78 -7.39 11.53
N SER A 8 6.18 -8.50 11.95
CA SER A 8 6.22 -9.72 11.15
C SER A 8 5.39 -9.55 9.88
N HIS A 9 5.82 -10.14 8.76
CA HIS A 9 4.98 -10.20 7.55
C HIS A 9 3.64 -10.86 7.81
N LEU A 10 3.57 -11.80 8.76
CA LEU A 10 2.33 -12.44 9.19
C LEU A 10 1.35 -11.45 9.83
N ASP A 11 1.86 -10.49 10.61
CA ASP A 11 1.02 -9.45 11.22
C ASP A 11 0.52 -8.46 10.17
N ILE A 12 1.38 -8.15 9.19
CA ILE A 12 1.02 -7.30 8.05
C ILE A 12 -0.11 -7.95 7.25
N ILE A 13 0.04 -9.21 6.82
CA ILE A 13 -1.00 -9.86 5.99
C ILE A 13 -2.32 -10.07 6.73
N ARG A 14 -2.28 -10.31 8.06
CA ARG A 14 -3.48 -10.43 8.90
C ARG A 14 -4.25 -9.12 9.02
N ALA A 15 -3.60 -7.97 8.78
CA ALA A 15 -4.24 -6.66 8.81
C ALA A 15 -5.01 -6.33 7.51
N GLN A 16 -5.00 -7.22 6.50
CA GLN A 16 -5.76 -7.00 5.27
C GLN A 16 -7.26 -6.98 5.57
N THR A 17 -7.98 -5.99 5.05
CA THR A 17 -9.43 -5.94 5.17
C THR A 17 -10.10 -7.06 4.37
N PHE A 18 -11.38 -7.33 4.66
CA PHE A 18 -12.17 -8.27 3.87
C PHE A 18 -12.21 -7.92 2.38
N SER A 19 -12.20 -6.62 2.04
CA SER A 19 -12.18 -6.13 0.65
C SER A 19 -10.82 -6.26 -0.04
N GLY A 20 -9.75 -6.57 0.69
CA GLY A 20 -8.39 -6.70 0.14
C GLY A 20 -7.50 -5.48 0.35
N ALA A 21 -8.03 -4.38 0.90
CA ALA A 21 -7.26 -3.19 1.19
C ALA A 21 -6.34 -3.37 2.39
N PHE A 22 -5.34 -2.50 2.51
CA PHE A 22 -4.70 -2.19 3.78
C PHE A 22 -5.06 -0.78 4.20
N THR A 23 -5.30 -0.63 5.51
CA THR A 23 -5.47 0.69 6.15
C THR A 23 -4.14 1.13 6.75
N PRO A 24 -3.98 2.40 7.15
CA PRO A 24 -2.74 2.87 7.78
C PRO A 24 -2.30 2.03 8.98
N LYS A 25 -3.25 1.42 9.70
CA LYS A 25 -2.97 0.53 10.84
C LYS A 25 -2.10 -0.67 10.48
N ALA A 26 -2.13 -1.15 9.25
CA ALA A 26 -1.34 -2.29 8.80
C ALA A 26 0.17 -2.01 8.81
N LEU A 27 0.57 -0.74 8.76
CA LEU A 27 1.97 -0.31 8.71
C LEU A 27 2.64 -0.20 10.10
N GLY A 28 1.87 -0.34 11.18
CA GLY A 28 2.32 -0.03 12.54
C GLY A 28 2.40 1.47 12.81
N ASN A 29 2.54 1.86 14.08
CA ASN A 29 2.35 3.25 14.52
C ASN A 29 3.31 4.25 13.85
N GLU A 30 4.60 3.94 13.75
CA GLU A 30 5.62 4.88 13.22
C GLU A 30 5.43 5.15 11.71
N ARG A 31 5.24 4.09 10.92
CA ARG A 31 5.01 4.21 9.47
C ARG A 31 3.62 4.78 9.16
N ALA A 32 2.61 4.46 9.98
CA ALA A 32 1.30 5.09 9.85
C ALA A 32 1.36 6.61 10.11
N ALA A 33 2.16 7.05 11.08
CA ALA A 33 2.34 8.48 11.37
C ALA A 33 2.99 9.26 10.21
N SER A 34 3.84 8.61 9.42
CA SER A 34 4.48 9.20 8.23
C SER A 34 3.72 8.97 6.92
N LEU A 35 2.54 8.35 6.96
CA LEU A 35 1.77 8.01 5.75
C LEU A 35 1.48 9.25 4.89
N ARG A 36 0.93 10.31 5.49
CA ARG A 36 0.50 11.50 4.76
C ARG A 36 1.68 12.32 4.23
N SER A 37 2.80 12.36 4.95
CA SER A 37 4.00 13.09 4.52
C SER A 37 4.76 12.40 3.39
N THR A 38 4.58 11.09 3.23
CA THR A 38 5.20 10.29 2.16
C THR A 38 4.31 10.11 0.93
N MET A 39 3.04 10.50 1.03
CA MET A 39 2.08 10.35 -0.06
C MET A 39 2.42 11.30 -1.23
N PRO A 40 2.48 10.81 -2.48
CA PRO A 40 2.74 11.67 -3.62
C PRO A 40 1.58 12.65 -3.82
N SER A 41 1.91 13.88 -4.21
CA SER A 41 0.93 14.95 -4.43
C SER A 41 -0.11 14.60 -5.49
N SER A 42 0.26 13.79 -6.49
CA SER A 42 -0.65 13.27 -7.53
C SER A 42 -1.73 12.33 -6.99
N LEU A 43 -1.52 11.72 -5.82
CA LEU A 43 -2.54 10.97 -5.10
C LEU A 43 -3.25 11.86 -4.07
N ALA A 44 -2.49 12.65 -3.29
CA ALA A 44 -3.04 13.49 -2.23
C ALA A 44 -4.01 14.56 -2.75
N GLY A 45 -3.76 15.11 -3.94
CA GLY A 45 -4.60 16.11 -4.60
C GLY A 45 -5.65 15.53 -5.55
N HIS A 46 -5.78 14.21 -5.65
CA HIS A 46 -6.71 13.60 -6.61
C HIS A 46 -8.14 13.60 -6.06
N GLU A 47 -8.97 14.54 -6.54
CA GLU A 47 -10.33 14.80 -6.01
C GLU A 47 -11.19 13.53 -5.93
N LYS A 48 -11.22 12.71 -6.98
CA LYS A 48 -12.00 11.47 -7.03
C LYS A 48 -11.57 10.40 -6.01
N LEU A 49 -10.37 10.53 -5.44
CA LEU A 49 -9.79 9.57 -4.50
C LEU A 49 -9.67 10.13 -3.07
N ALA A 50 -10.09 11.36 -2.82
CA ALA A 50 -9.85 12.06 -1.56
C ALA A 50 -10.30 11.26 -0.31
N SER A 51 -11.41 10.51 -0.42
CA SER A 51 -11.95 9.69 0.68
C SER A 51 -11.23 8.36 0.90
N ILE A 52 -10.43 7.91 -0.08
CA ILE A 52 -9.76 6.60 -0.05
C ILE A 52 -8.24 6.69 -0.22
N SER A 53 -7.68 7.88 -0.38
CA SER A 53 -6.26 8.11 -0.68
C SER A 53 -5.33 7.46 0.33
N ASP A 54 -5.71 7.45 1.61
CA ASP A 54 -4.95 6.79 2.68
C ASP A 54 -4.89 5.27 2.52
N ASN A 55 -6.02 4.66 2.18
CA ASN A 55 -6.09 3.21 1.98
C ASN A 55 -5.36 2.82 0.68
N VAL A 56 -5.47 3.64 -0.38
CA VAL A 56 -4.70 3.45 -1.62
C VAL A 56 -3.21 3.47 -1.31
N TRP A 57 -2.76 4.50 -0.60
CA TRP A 57 -1.34 4.67 -0.28
C TRP A 57 -0.81 3.60 0.67
N ALA A 58 -1.54 3.29 1.75
CA ALA A 58 -1.18 2.23 2.67
C ALA A 58 -1.11 0.86 1.96
N THR A 59 -2.05 0.58 1.05
CA THR A 59 -2.05 -0.66 0.26
C THR A 59 -0.82 -0.76 -0.64
N LEU A 60 -0.43 0.30 -1.32
CA LEU A 60 0.77 0.34 -2.15
C LEU A 60 2.04 0.15 -1.32
N LEU A 61 2.15 0.84 -0.18
CA LEU A 61 3.28 0.72 0.73
C LEU A 61 3.42 -0.71 1.29
N VAL A 62 2.32 -1.35 1.69
CA VAL A 62 2.33 -2.74 2.16
C VAL A 62 2.75 -3.70 1.04
N LEU A 63 2.24 -3.54 -0.17
CA LEU A 63 2.62 -4.37 -1.32
C LEU A 63 4.13 -4.30 -1.59
N VAL A 64 4.68 -3.09 -1.56
CA VAL A 64 6.12 -2.86 -1.76
C VAL A 64 6.93 -3.40 -0.59
N LEU A 65 6.48 -3.19 0.65
CA LEU A 65 7.14 -3.68 1.86
C LEU A 65 7.23 -5.21 1.87
N LEU A 66 6.14 -5.92 1.52
CA LEU A 66 6.14 -7.37 1.35
C LEU A 66 7.14 -7.81 0.27
N ALA A 67 7.15 -7.12 -0.86
CA ALA A 67 8.03 -7.46 -1.98
C ALA A 67 9.52 -7.20 -1.70
N GLN A 68 9.87 -6.15 -0.95
CA GLN A 68 11.27 -5.78 -0.68
C GLN A 68 11.82 -6.43 0.59
N SER A 69 11.06 -6.40 1.69
CA SER A 69 11.53 -6.83 3.00
C SER A 69 11.27 -8.31 3.29
N TYR A 70 10.30 -8.93 2.60
CA TYR A 70 9.88 -10.32 2.84
C TYR A 70 9.82 -11.14 1.54
N ALA A 71 10.76 -10.87 0.62
CA ALA A 71 10.81 -11.53 -0.69
C ALA A 71 10.97 -13.06 -0.58
N ARG A 72 11.66 -13.54 0.47
CA ARG A 72 11.90 -14.98 0.70
C ARG A 72 10.63 -15.72 1.12
N GLU A 73 9.69 -15.00 1.72
CA GLU A 73 8.42 -15.50 2.22
C GLU A 73 7.28 -15.31 1.22
N ARG A 74 7.58 -15.05 -0.06
CA ARG A 74 6.58 -14.74 -1.10
C ARG A 74 5.36 -15.66 -1.11
N ALA A 75 5.57 -16.96 -0.92
CA ALA A 75 4.48 -17.94 -0.90
C ALA A 75 3.44 -17.64 0.19
N SER A 76 3.82 -17.03 1.32
CA SER A 76 2.91 -16.73 2.43
C SER A 76 2.01 -15.53 2.17
N TRP A 77 2.42 -14.61 1.30
CA TRP A 77 1.71 -13.34 1.07
C TRP A 77 1.24 -13.11 -0.37
N GLN A 78 1.56 -14.00 -1.31
CA GLN A 78 1.20 -13.84 -2.73
C GLN A 78 -0.30 -13.64 -2.95
N LEU A 79 -1.14 -14.49 -2.37
CA LEU A 79 -2.61 -14.40 -2.51
C LEU A 79 -3.16 -13.08 -1.94
N VAL A 80 -2.58 -12.63 -0.83
CA VAL A 80 -2.93 -11.38 -0.16
C VAL A 80 -2.57 -10.20 -1.06
N ALA A 81 -1.40 -10.22 -1.68
CA ALA A 81 -0.96 -9.21 -2.64
C ALA A 81 -1.85 -9.16 -3.89
N ASP A 82 -2.27 -10.31 -4.42
CA ASP A 82 -3.14 -10.36 -5.60
C ASP A 82 -4.54 -9.78 -5.30
N LYS A 83 -5.08 -10.09 -4.11
CA LYS A 83 -6.33 -9.49 -3.63
C LYS A 83 -6.21 -7.97 -3.44
N ALA A 84 -5.09 -7.49 -2.90
CA ALA A 84 -4.83 -6.06 -2.75
C ALA A 84 -4.71 -5.32 -4.09
N ARG A 85 -4.05 -5.92 -5.08
CA ARG A 85 -3.99 -5.38 -6.44
C ARG A 85 -5.36 -5.35 -7.12
N ALA A 86 -6.19 -6.37 -6.90
CA ALA A 86 -7.56 -6.38 -7.39
C ALA A 86 -8.38 -5.25 -6.74
N TRP A 87 -8.24 -5.04 -5.42
CA TRP A 87 -8.88 -3.96 -4.70
C TRP A 87 -8.46 -2.57 -5.20
N LEU A 88 -7.17 -2.34 -5.47
CA LEU A 88 -6.68 -1.08 -6.04
C LEU A 88 -7.35 -0.79 -7.39
N ARG A 89 -7.31 -1.75 -8.32
CA ARG A 89 -7.93 -1.59 -9.64
C ARG A 89 -9.44 -1.33 -9.54
N SER A 90 -10.14 -2.06 -8.67
CA SER A 90 -11.57 -1.88 -8.46
C SER A 90 -11.89 -0.51 -7.86
N SER A 91 -11.09 -0.05 -6.90
CA SER A 91 -11.31 1.24 -6.23
C SER A 91 -11.11 2.42 -7.17
N LEU A 92 -10.08 2.37 -8.02
CA LEU A 92 -9.85 3.38 -9.05
C LEU A 92 -10.98 3.38 -10.09
N ALA A 93 -11.43 2.20 -10.52
CA ALA A 93 -12.56 2.09 -11.44
C ALA A 93 -13.86 2.67 -10.84
N SER A 94 -14.17 2.36 -9.58
CA SER A 94 -15.33 2.90 -8.87
C SER A 94 -15.25 4.42 -8.68
N ALA A 95 -14.04 4.99 -8.59
CA ALA A 95 -13.82 6.42 -8.56
C ALA A 95 -13.95 7.09 -9.95
N GLY A 96 -14.26 6.32 -11.00
CA GLY A 96 -14.41 6.82 -12.37
C GLY A 96 -13.06 7.18 -13.01
N ILE A 97 -11.99 6.47 -12.65
CA ILE A 97 -10.68 6.53 -13.32
C ILE A 97 -10.65 5.43 -14.37
N SER A 98 -10.26 5.78 -15.60
CA SER A 98 -10.22 4.81 -16.69
C SER A 98 -9.14 3.74 -16.45
N ARG A 99 -9.22 2.61 -17.16
CA ARG A 99 -8.23 1.53 -17.08
C ARG A 99 -6.82 2.00 -17.44
N GLN A 100 -6.71 2.88 -18.43
CA GLN A 100 -5.43 3.42 -18.90
C GLN A 100 -4.82 4.35 -17.85
N GLU A 101 -5.58 5.33 -17.36
CA GLU A 101 -5.15 6.22 -16.28
C GLU A 101 -4.79 5.44 -15.02
N SER A 102 -5.57 4.42 -14.67
CA SER A 102 -5.30 3.55 -13.52
C SER A 102 -3.95 2.85 -13.64
N GLY A 103 -3.61 2.34 -14.84
CA GLY A 103 -2.32 1.70 -15.09
C GLY A 103 -1.15 2.67 -14.90
N GLN A 104 -1.29 3.89 -15.43
CA GLN A 104 -0.29 4.94 -15.28
C GLN A 104 -0.12 5.37 -13.82
N PHE A 105 -1.21 5.70 -13.13
CA PHE A 105 -1.19 6.12 -11.74
C PHE A 105 -0.60 5.05 -10.82
N LEU A 106 -1.06 3.79 -10.94
CA LEU A 106 -0.56 2.71 -10.10
C LEU A 106 0.93 2.47 -10.35
N GLY A 107 1.40 2.52 -11.60
CA GLY A 107 2.83 2.40 -11.90
C GLY A 107 3.65 3.51 -11.23
N THR A 108 3.24 4.77 -11.40
CA THR A 108 3.92 5.92 -10.78
C THR A 108 3.91 5.83 -9.25
N TRP A 109 2.76 5.56 -8.63
CA TRP A 109 2.67 5.50 -7.17
C TRP A 109 3.39 4.28 -6.59
N GLU A 110 3.45 3.15 -7.30
CA GLU A 110 4.23 1.99 -6.87
C GLU A 110 5.74 2.31 -6.85
N ASP A 111 6.24 3.08 -7.82
CA ASP A 111 7.63 3.53 -7.83
C ASP A 111 7.94 4.54 -6.73
N GLU A 112 7.02 5.45 -6.41
CA GLU A 112 7.15 6.31 -5.23
C GLU A 112 7.15 5.50 -3.93
N ALA A 113 6.26 4.50 -3.82
CA ALA A 113 6.21 3.63 -2.65
C ALA A 113 7.52 2.84 -2.47
N ARG A 114 8.17 2.41 -3.57
CA ARG A 114 9.51 1.80 -3.54
C ARG A 114 10.57 2.70 -2.94
N LYS A 115 10.54 4.00 -3.24
CA LYS A 115 11.50 4.97 -2.67
C LYS A 115 11.27 5.15 -1.17
N VAL A 116 10.00 5.25 -0.76
CA VAL A 116 9.62 5.41 0.65
C VAL A 116 10.01 4.20 1.47
N VAL A 117 9.64 3.00 1.04
CA VAL A 117 9.95 1.74 1.76
C VAL A 117 11.46 1.51 1.85
N LYS A 118 12.25 1.90 0.85
CA LYS A 118 13.71 1.83 0.92
C LYS A 118 14.30 2.73 2.02
N GLY A 119 13.61 3.80 2.39
CA GLY A 119 13.99 4.70 3.48
C GLY A 119 13.43 4.31 4.86
N TRP A 120 12.64 3.24 4.94
CA TRP A 120 12.09 2.68 6.18
C TRP A 120 12.92 1.50 6.69
#